data_AF-A0A969BRD5-F1
#
_entry.id   AF-A0A969BRD5-F1
#
_cell.length_a   1.000
_cell.length_b   1.000
_cell.length_c   1.000
_cell.angle_alpha   90.00
_cell.angle_beta   90.00
_cell.angle_gamma   90.00
#
_symmetry.space_group_name_H-M   'P 1'
#
loop_
_entity.id
_entity.type
_entity.pdbx_description
1 polymer ?
#
loop_
_entity_poly.entity_id
_entity_poly.type
_entity_poly.pdbx_seq_one_letter_code
_entity_poly.pdbx_strand_id
1 'polypeptide(L)'
;MQAIVIDKPYTFIAPRYSRFWHWIVRLILPRLLKKDYGISAVECVGAEKLRASIHAGHGIMLVGNHCRPCDPMILDTLAIEVRRPFHIIASWHVFMTNKIQRFLLPRLGGFSVYREGMDRESLKCAINTVAEGKFPLVIFAEGIITRCNDRLVNFMEGPSFMARAAAKQRSAGKVVIHPIFIRYFFEGDLEKSVIPVVEEIEKRLSWQPQIQLSLSDRILKIGDALLGLKEIEYFQKPQPGTFRERLQFMENHLLAPLEDQWSAGRHDGDVMARVKRLRSAILPDMVAGKITESDRATRWRNLADIYLVQQLHCYPGDYVDQHSPERILETIERYEEDLTDVARAHFPIRAVITVGDPIEVSATRDRSQEVDPITMLCASKWKFC
;
A
#
# COMPACT_ATOMS: atom_id res chain seq x y z
N MET A 1 17.12 4.04 -5.49
CA MET A 1 16.06 4.70 -4.71
C MET A 1 14.94 5.07 -5.68
N GLN A 2 13.82 4.36 -5.60
CA GLN A 2 12.62 4.70 -6.36
C GLN A 2 12.24 6.18 -6.13
N ALA A 3 11.94 6.90 -7.22
CA ALA A 3 11.46 8.28 -7.15
C ALA A 3 10.00 8.31 -6.67
N ILE A 4 9.78 8.04 -5.39
CA ILE A 4 8.44 7.92 -4.78
C ILE A 4 7.79 9.30 -4.57
N VAL A 5 8.59 10.36 -4.64
CA VAL A 5 8.15 11.75 -4.50
C VAL A 5 8.45 12.50 -5.80
N ILE A 6 7.41 13.03 -6.43
CA ILE A 6 7.48 13.86 -7.63
C ILE A 6 7.30 15.32 -7.21
N ASP A 7 8.32 16.12 -7.48
CA ASP A 7 8.35 17.57 -7.25
C ASP A 7 7.71 18.37 -8.40
N LYS A 8 6.80 17.75 -9.15
CA LYS A 8 6.08 18.38 -10.27
C LYS A 8 4.70 18.85 -9.82
N PRO A 9 4.18 19.92 -10.44
CA PRO A 9 2.84 20.40 -10.14
C PRO A 9 1.81 19.31 -10.43
N TYR A 10 1.09 18.92 -9.38
CA TYR A 10 0.02 17.94 -9.46
C TYR A 10 -1.10 18.44 -10.38
N THR A 11 -1.54 17.57 -11.29
CA THR A 11 -2.76 17.79 -12.07
C THR A 11 -3.66 16.56 -11.92
N PHE A 12 -4.87 16.78 -11.42
CA PHE A 12 -5.85 15.72 -11.22
C PHE A 12 -6.18 15.02 -12.55
N ILE A 13 -6.15 13.69 -12.52
CA ILE A 13 -6.51 12.81 -13.63
C ILE A 13 -7.79 12.08 -13.23
N ALA A 14 -8.92 12.58 -13.75
CA ALA A 14 -10.24 12.00 -13.55
C ALA A 14 -10.38 10.62 -14.20
N PRO A 15 -11.27 9.75 -13.67
CA PRO A 15 -11.55 8.47 -14.32
C PRO A 15 -12.30 8.71 -15.63
N ARG A 16 -12.00 7.91 -16.66
CA ARG A 16 -12.56 8.00 -18.02
C ARG A 16 -12.89 6.61 -18.53
N TYR A 17 -13.69 5.89 -17.74
CA TYR A 17 -13.98 4.47 -17.97
C TYR A 17 -14.38 4.17 -19.42
N SER A 18 -13.69 3.22 -20.04
CA SER A 18 -13.94 2.76 -21.40
C SER A 18 -14.11 1.24 -21.42
N ARG A 19 -15.32 0.79 -21.76
CA ARG A 19 -15.63 -0.65 -21.87
C ARG A 19 -14.70 -1.37 -22.85
N PHE A 20 -14.35 -0.72 -23.96
CA PHE A 20 -13.47 -1.27 -24.99
C PHE A 20 -12.06 -1.54 -24.46
N TRP A 21 -11.41 -0.52 -23.88
CA TRP A 21 -10.07 -0.67 -23.34
C TRP A 21 -10.03 -1.60 -22.13
N HIS A 22 -11.06 -1.56 -21.29
CA HIS A 22 -11.19 -2.49 -20.18
C HIS A 22 -11.26 -3.93 -20.69
N TRP A 23 -12.11 -4.22 -21.69
CA TRP A 23 -12.20 -5.54 -22.30
C TRP A 23 -10.87 -6.01 -22.92
N ILE A 24 -10.12 -5.15 -23.61
CA ILE A 24 -8.79 -5.49 -24.14
C ILE A 24 -7.83 -5.88 -23.01
N VAL A 25 -7.73 -5.05 -21.99
CA VAL A 25 -6.80 -5.29 -20.87
C VAL A 25 -7.16 -6.60 -20.18
N ARG A 26 -8.45 -6.91 -19.99
CA ARG A 26 -8.92 -8.17 -19.41
C ARG A 26 -8.42 -9.42 -20.14
N LEU A 27 -8.27 -9.37 -21.46
CA LEU A 27 -7.75 -10.51 -22.23
C LEU A 27 -6.25 -10.75 -22.01
N ILE A 28 -5.51 -9.68 -21.70
CA ILE A 28 -4.05 -9.70 -21.56
C ILE A 28 -3.66 -9.89 -20.08
N LEU A 29 -4.50 -9.42 -19.16
CA LEU A 29 -4.22 -9.32 -17.74
C LEU A 29 -3.80 -10.64 -17.08
N PRO A 30 -4.44 -11.80 -17.32
CA PRO A 30 -4.00 -13.06 -16.72
C PRO A 30 -2.57 -13.44 -17.09
N ARG A 31 -2.15 -13.16 -18.34
CA ARG A 31 -0.78 -13.43 -18.79
C ARG A 31 0.23 -12.48 -18.14
N LEU A 32 -0.13 -11.21 -17.98
CA LEU A 32 0.71 -10.22 -17.28
C LEU A 32 0.84 -10.55 -15.79
N LEU A 33 -0.28 -10.86 -15.13
CA LEU A 33 -0.31 -11.28 -13.73
C LEU A 33 0.57 -12.52 -13.48
N LYS A 34 0.50 -13.52 -14.36
CA LYS A 34 1.37 -14.70 -14.28
C LYS A 34 2.84 -14.37 -14.52
N LYS A 35 3.14 -13.58 -15.55
CA LYS A 35 4.52 -13.28 -15.96
C LYS A 35 5.23 -12.35 -14.98
N ASP A 36 4.58 -11.24 -14.62
CA ASP A 36 5.21 -10.12 -13.92
C ASP A 36 5.03 -10.23 -12.39
N TYR A 37 4.08 -11.05 -11.92
CA TYR A 37 3.78 -11.20 -10.48
C TYR A 37 3.62 -12.65 -10.04
N GLY A 38 3.78 -13.64 -10.94
CA GLY A 38 3.66 -15.05 -10.60
C GLY A 38 2.26 -15.54 -10.23
N ILE A 39 1.22 -14.71 -10.44
CA ILE A 39 -0.15 -15.04 -10.08
C ILE A 39 -0.69 -16.10 -11.05
N SER A 40 -0.94 -17.29 -10.52
CA SER A 40 -1.42 -18.46 -11.23
C SER A 40 -2.95 -18.57 -11.23
N ALA A 41 -3.59 -18.14 -10.14
CA ALA A 41 -5.04 -18.19 -9.95
C ALA A 41 -5.50 -17.05 -9.02
N VAL A 42 -6.74 -16.62 -9.20
CA VAL A 42 -7.42 -15.66 -8.33
C VAL A 42 -8.80 -16.22 -8.00
N GLU A 43 -9.10 -16.38 -6.72
CA GLU A 43 -10.37 -16.87 -6.21
C GLU A 43 -11.10 -15.73 -5.47
N CYS A 44 -12.42 -15.68 -5.56
CA CYS A 44 -13.21 -14.76 -4.75
C CYS A 44 -14.08 -15.54 -3.77
N VAL A 45 -14.13 -15.06 -2.54
CA VAL A 45 -15.00 -15.58 -1.48
C VAL A 45 -15.92 -14.46 -1.02
N GLY A 46 -17.20 -14.73 -0.87
CA GLY A 46 -18.16 -13.73 -0.39
C GLY A 46 -18.66 -12.74 -1.44
N ALA A 47 -18.38 -12.96 -2.73
CA ALA A 47 -18.75 -12.03 -3.81
C ALA A 47 -20.27 -11.80 -3.92
N GLU A 48 -21.09 -12.75 -3.45
CA GLU A 48 -22.55 -12.62 -3.35
C GLU A 48 -22.97 -11.45 -2.44
N LYS A 49 -22.20 -11.14 -1.39
CA LYS A 49 -22.46 -10.01 -0.48
C LYS A 49 -22.34 -8.68 -1.22
N LEU A 50 -21.28 -8.52 -2.01
CA LEU A 50 -21.07 -7.35 -2.85
C LEU A 50 -22.15 -7.26 -3.94
N ARG A 51 -22.50 -8.41 -4.56
CA ARG A 51 -23.57 -8.47 -5.58
C ARG A 51 -24.92 -8.02 -5.01
N ALA A 52 -25.25 -8.40 -3.78
CA ALA A 52 -26.46 -7.97 -3.08
C ALA A 52 -26.50 -6.43 -2.92
N SER A 53 -25.41 -5.83 -2.44
CA SER A 53 -25.30 -4.36 -2.32
C SER A 53 -25.42 -3.64 -3.66
N ILE A 54 -24.84 -4.22 -4.74
CA ILE A 54 -24.96 -3.68 -6.10
C ILE A 54 -26.42 -3.72 -6.58
N HIS A 55 -27.11 -4.85 -6.39
CA HIS A 55 -28.52 -5.00 -6.76
C HIS A 55 -29.44 -4.07 -5.96
N ALA A 56 -29.12 -3.81 -4.69
CA ALA A 56 -29.84 -2.87 -3.84
C ALA A 56 -29.57 -1.39 -4.17
N GLY A 57 -28.76 -1.10 -5.20
CA GLY A 57 -28.49 0.27 -5.66
C GLY A 57 -27.71 1.12 -4.65
N HIS A 58 -26.93 0.47 -3.78
CA HIS A 58 -26.15 1.18 -2.76
C HIS A 58 -24.94 1.90 -3.36
N GLY A 59 -24.52 2.98 -2.71
CA GLY A 59 -23.19 3.54 -2.89
C GLY A 59 -22.18 2.64 -2.20
N ILE A 60 -21.17 2.16 -2.93
CA ILE A 60 -20.26 1.13 -2.42
C ILE A 60 -18.83 1.64 -2.42
N MET A 61 -18.16 1.45 -1.30
CA MET A 61 -16.70 1.55 -1.20
C MET A 61 -16.12 0.19 -0.78
N LEU A 62 -15.09 -0.27 -1.49
CA LEU A 62 -14.32 -1.45 -1.18
C LEU A 62 -13.04 -1.00 -0.47
N VAL A 63 -12.82 -1.46 0.76
CA VAL A 63 -11.68 -1.05 1.58
C VAL A 63 -10.78 -2.24 1.84
N GLY A 64 -9.55 -2.21 1.32
CA GLY A 64 -8.65 -3.35 1.36
C GLY A 64 -7.29 -3.14 1.98
N ASN A 65 -6.65 -4.25 2.33
CA ASN A 65 -5.21 -4.34 2.57
C ASN A 65 -4.43 -4.22 1.27
N HIS A 66 -3.18 -3.79 1.33
CA HIS A 66 -2.36 -3.54 0.15
C HIS A 66 -0.97 -4.14 0.33
N CYS A 67 -0.85 -5.43 0.07
CA CYS A 67 0.41 -6.15 0.26
C CYS A 67 1.25 -6.22 -1.02
N ARG A 68 0.66 -6.18 -2.23
CA ARG A 68 1.42 -6.30 -3.49
C ARG A 68 1.07 -5.19 -4.51
N PRO A 69 2.02 -4.79 -5.39
CA PRO A 69 1.73 -3.82 -6.45
C PRO A 69 0.60 -4.23 -7.39
N CYS A 70 0.34 -5.53 -7.54
CA CYS A 70 -0.72 -6.07 -8.39
C CYS A 70 -2.10 -6.14 -7.72
N ASP A 71 -2.28 -5.72 -6.47
CA ASP A 71 -3.58 -5.77 -5.79
C ASP A 71 -4.72 -5.09 -6.57
N PRO A 72 -4.54 -3.89 -7.17
CA PRO A 72 -5.58 -3.28 -8.00
C PRO A 72 -5.95 -4.12 -9.24
N MET A 73 -5.00 -4.90 -9.74
CA MET A 73 -5.15 -5.68 -10.97
C MET A 73 -5.95 -6.96 -10.72
N ILE A 74 -5.67 -7.67 -9.63
CA ILE A 74 -6.36 -8.94 -9.33
C ILE A 74 -7.85 -8.72 -9.01
N LEU A 75 -8.23 -7.52 -8.54
CA LEU A 75 -9.62 -7.14 -8.27
C LEU A 75 -10.49 -7.13 -9.53
N ASP A 76 -9.91 -7.17 -10.73
CA ASP A 76 -10.69 -7.35 -11.94
C ASP A 76 -11.42 -8.70 -11.97
N THR A 77 -10.85 -9.76 -11.36
CA THR A 77 -11.51 -11.06 -11.19
C THR A 77 -12.81 -10.92 -10.40
N LEU A 78 -12.76 -10.19 -9.28
CA LEU A 78 -13.96 -9.88 -8.48
C LEU A 78 -14.95 -9.01 -9.28
N ALA A 79 -14.45 -8.01 -10.02
CA ALA A 79 -15.28 -7.15 -10.87
C ALA A 79 -16.02 -7.93 -11.97
N ILE A 80 -15.41 -8.98 -12.52
CA ILE A 80 -16.06 -9.92 -13.46
C ILE A 80 -17.16 -10.70 -12.73
N GLU A 81 -16.86 -11.27 -11.57
CA GLU A 81 -17.78 -12.11 -10.81
C GLU A 81 -19.05 -11.39 -10.34
N VAL A 82 -18.91 -10.12 -9.96
CA VAL A 82 -20.06 -9.26 -9.62
C VAL A 82 -20.61 -8.48 -10.81
N ARG A 83 -20.07 -8.71 -12.02
CA ARG A 83 -20.47 -8.06 -13.30
C ARG A 83 -20.53 -6.54 -13.21
N ARG A 84 -19.57 -5.94 -12.51
CA ARG A 84 -19.50 -4.50 -12.27
C ARG A 84 -18.04 -4.05 -12.24
N PRO A 85 -17.60 -3.18 -13.16
CA PRO A 85 -16.27 -2.57 -13.08
C PRO A 85 -16.15 -1.67 -11.84
N PHE A 86 -14.93 -1.54 -11.34
CA PHE A 86 -14.62 -0.70 -10.19
C PHE A 86 -13.88 0.57 -10.62
N HIS A 87 -14.04 1.63 -9.84
CA HIS A 87 -13.13 2.76 -9.88
C HIS A 87 -12.10 2.62 -8.78
N ILE A 88 -10.85 3.00 -9.05
CA ILE A 88 -9.74 2.81 -8.10
C ILE A 88 -9.00 4.13 -7.93
N ILE A 89 -8.81 4.55 -6.70
CA ILE A 89 -7.94 5.68 -6.38
C ILE A 89 -6.48 5.20 -6.33
N ALA A 90 -5.57 5.90 -7.03
CA ALA A 90 -4.15 5.56 -7.06
C ALA A 90 -3.29 6.82 -6.94
N SER A 91 -2.11 6.70 -6.31
CA SER A 91 -1.18 7.83 -6.21
C SER A 91 -0.84 8.36 -7.59
N TRP A 92 -0.75 9.69 -7.73
CA TRP A 92 -0.41 10.36 -8.98
C TRP A 92 0.89 9.82 -9.62
N HIS A 93 1.85 9.38 -8.80
CA HIS A 93 3.10 8.76 -9.21
C HIS A 93 2.90 7.59 -10.18
N VAL A 94 1.88 6.75 -9.93
CA VAL A 94 1.56 5.59 -10.79
C VAL A 94 1.19 6.03 -12.21
N PHE A 95 0.53 7.18 -12.36
CA PHE A 95 0.18 7.72 -13.68
C PHE A 95 1.39 8.32 -14.40
N MET A 96 2.46 8.65 -13.68
CA MET A 96 3.65 9.29 -14.23
C MET A 96 4.75 8.29 -14.62
N THR A 97 4.63 7.02 -14.23
CA THR A 97 5.60 5.95 -14.53
C THR A 97 5.90 5.84 -16.03
N ASN A 98 4.87 5.76 -16.87
CA ASN A 98 5.03 5.71 -18.32
C ASN A 98 3.76 6.15 -19.07
N LYS A 99 3.91 6.43 -20.38
CA LYS A 99 2.83 6.91 -21.25
C LYS A 99 1.67 5.91 -21.37
N ILE A 100 1.95 4.61 -21.34
CA ILE A 100 0.95 3.55 -21.46
C ILE A 100 0.05 3.54 -20.22
N GLN A 101 0.63 3.56 -19.01
CA GLN A 101 -0.12 3.62 -17.75
C GLN A 101 -0.95 4.90 -17.67
N ARG A 102 -0.36 6.06 -18.02
CA ARG A 102 -1.09 7.34 -18.07
C ARG A 102 -2.30 7.30 -18.99
N PHE A 103 -2.20 6.56 -20.10
CA PHE A 103 -3.29 6.40 -21.06
C PHE A 103 -4.35 5.39 -20.58
N LEU A 104 -3.92 4.22 -20.10
CA LEU A 104 -4.81 3.11 -19.76
C LEU A 104 -5.50 3.29 -18.42
N LEU A 105 -4.82 3.71 -17.36
CA LEU A 105 -5.39 3.73 -16.00
C LEU A 105 -6.71 4.50 -15.91
N PRO A 106 -6.87 5.72 -16.47
CA PRO A 106 -8.16 6.40 -16.47
C PRO A 106 -9.26 5.62 -17.19
N ARG A 107 -8.91 4.92 -18.27
CA ARG A 107 -9.84 4.11 -19.08
C ARG A 107 -10.27 2.82 -18.41
N LEU A 108 -9.48 2.35 -17.44
CA LEU A 108 -9.81 1.21 -16.59
C LEU A 108 -10.62 1.60 -15.34
N GLY A 109 -10.85 2.90 -15.11
CA GLY A 109 -11.56 3.40 -13.93
C GLY A 109 -10.64 3.95 -12.83
N GLY A 110 -9.33 3.99 -13.06
CA GLY A 110 -8.37 4.61 -12.15
C GLY A 110 -8.44 6.13 -12.15
N PHE A 111 -8.27 6.77 -11.01
CA PHE A 111 -8.06 8.23 -10.94
C PHE A 111 -6.98 8.61 -9.92
N SER A 112 -6.36 9.76 -10.14
CA SER A 112 -5.19 10.14 -9.34
C SER A 112 -5.56 10.75 -8.00
N VAL A 113 -4.70 10.55 -7.01
CA VAL A 113 -4.68 11.32 -5.77
C VAL A 113 -3.28 11.84 -5.50
N TYR A 114 -3.21 13.09 -5.02
CA TYR A 114 -2.01 13.65 -4.43
C TYR A 114 -1.99 13.32 -2.93
N ARG A 115 -1.05 12.48 -2.50
CA ARG A 115 -1.01 11.99 -1.11
C ARG A 115 -0.35 12.98 -0.17
N GLU A 116 0.41 13.91 -0.74
CA GLU A 116 1.33 14.79 -0.06
C GLU A 116 0.71 16.15 0.27
N GLY A 117 -0.55 16.40 -0.12
CA GLY A 117 -1.24 17.65 0.18
C GLY A 117 -2.76 17.55 0.11
N MET A 118 -3.42 18.72 0.12
CA MET A 118 -4.88 18.81 0.00
C MET A 118 -5.32 18.65 -1.45
N ASP A 119 -5.83 17.47 -1.79
CA ASP A 119 -6.39 17.18 -3.11
C ASP A 119 -7.93 17.24 -3.10
N ARG A 120 -8.47 18.45 -3.22
CA ARG A 120 -9.92 18.67 -3.19
C ARG A 120 -10.63 18.01 -4.38
N GLU A 121 -10.00 17.97 -5.55
CA GLU A 121 -10.59 17.40 -6.76
C GLU A 121 -10.70 15.88 -6.68
N SER A 122 -9.64 15.20 -6.25
CA SER A 122 -9.68 13.74 -6.05
C SER A 122 -10.65 13.35 -4.94
N LEU A 123 -10.66 14.10 -3.83
CA LEU A 123 -11.61 13.89 -2.75
C LEU A 123 -13.07 14.03 -3.22
N LYS A 124 -13.37 15.10 -3.98
CA LYS A 124 -14.69 15.32 -4.57
C LYS A 124 -15.06 14.20 -5.55
N CYS A 125 -14.12 13.76 -6.38
CA CYS A 125 -14.33 12.65 -7.32
C CYS A 125 -14.64 11.33 -6.60
N ALA A 126 -13.91 11.01 -5.53
CA ALA A 126 -14.15 9.82 -4.72
C ALA A 126 -15.53 9.85 -4.05
N ILE A 127 -15.88 10.97 -3.41
CA ILE A 127 -17.19 11.17 -2.79
C ILE A 127 -18.31 11.03 -3.84
N ASN A 128 -18.18 11.71 -4.98
CA ASN A 128 -19.17 11.64 -6.05
C ASN A 128 -19.30 10.22 -6.62
N THR A 129 -18.20 9.49 -6.81
CA THR A 129 -18.23 8.10 -7.31
C THR A 129 -19.08 7.22 -6.39
N VAL A 130 -18.86 7.32 -5.07
CA VAL A 130 -19.64 6.56 -4.07
C VAL A 130 -21.08 7.09 -3.98
N ALA A 131 -21.31 8.40 -4.10
CA ALA A 131 -22.64 9.01 -4.03
C ALA A 131 -23.50 8.75 -5.28
N GLU A 132 -22.89 8.59 -6.45
CA GLU A 132 -23.59 8.20 -7.67
C GLU A 132 -23.98 6.71 -7.64
N GLY A 133 -23.15 5.85 -7.03
CA GLY A 133 -23.42 4.41 -6.90
C GLY A 133 -23.37 3.64 -8.23
N LYS A 134 -22.82 4.26 -9.27
CA LYS A 134 -22.65 3.64 -10.59
C LYS A 134 -21.54 2.59 -10.61
N PHE A 135 -20.45 2.87 -9.89
CA PHE A 135 -19.26 2.05 -9.76
C PHE A 135 -18.84 1.96 -8.29
N PRO A 136 -18.56 0.76 -7.76
CA PRO A 136 -17.87 0.63 -6.49
C PRO A 136 -16.51 1.34 -6.54
N LEU A 137 -16.17 2.08 -5.49
CA LEU A 137 -14.86 2.72 -5.32
C LEU A 137 -13.93 1.83 -4.50
N VAL A 138 -12.79 1.44 -5.04
CA VAL A 138 -11.74 0.74 -4.31
C VAL A 138 -10.77 1.75 -3.69
N ILE A 139 -10.48 1.55 -2.41
CA ILE A 139 -9.39 2.20 -1.70
C ILE A 139 -8.61 1.20 -0.86
N PHE A 140 -7.29 1.30 -0.97
CA PHE A 140 -6.35 0.54 -0.16
C PHE A 140 -6.03 1.35 1.10
N ALA A 141 -6.59 0.94 2.24
CA ALA A 141 -6.58 1.76 3.45
C ALA A 141 -5.24 1.82 4.16
N GLU A 142 -4.32 0.90 3.88
CA GLU A 142 -2.94 0.95 4.39
C GLU A 142 -2.14 2.12 3.80
N GLY A 143 -2.52 2.62 2.63
CA GLY A 143 -1.90 3.80 1.98
C GLY A 143 -0.49 3.58 1.39
N ILE A 144 0.10 2.42 1.65
CA ILE A 144 1.40 1.95 1.15
C ILE A 144 1.32 0.46 0.80
N ILE A 145 2.30 -0.03 0.04
CA ILE A 145 2.44 -1.47 -0.23
C ILE A 145 3.24 -2.08 0.92
N THR A 146 2.56 -2.89 1.73
CA THR A 146 3.12 -3.39 2.99
C THR A 146 3.90 -4.68 2.85
N ARG A 147 3.85 -5.40 1.71
CA ARG A 147 4.33 -6.80 1.55
C ARG A 147 4.18 -7.68 2.80
N CYS A 148 3.07 -7.52 3.49
CA CYS A 148 2.64 -8.43 4.54
C CYS A 148 1.23 -8.85 4.18
N ASN A 149 1.04 -10.07 3.69
CA ASN A 149 -0.29 -10.49 3.26
C ASN A 149 -1.20 -10.95 4.40
N ASP A 150 -0.65 -11.31 5.56
CA ASP A 150 -1.40 -11.81 6.72
C ASP A 150 -1.37 -10.88 7.94
N ARG A 151 -0.64 -9.75 7.83
CA ARG A 151 -0.53 -8.71 8.86
C ARG A 151 -0.85 -7.33 8.30
N LEU A 152 -1.88 -6.71 8.87
CA LEU A 152 -2.33 -5.38 8.51
C LEU A 152 -1.55 -4.30 9.28
N VAL A 153 -1.27 -3.19 8.61
CA VAL A 153 -0.94 -1.93 9.28
C VAL A 153 -2.20 -1.14 9.63
N ASN A 154 -2.06 -0.07 10.39
CA ASN A 154 -3.18 0.80 10.72
C ASN A 154 -3.82 1.36 9.45
N PHE A 155 -5.15 1.30 9.40
CA PHE A 155 -5.91 1.88 8.30
C PHE A 155 -6.00 3.39 8.45
N MET A 156 -5.78 4.08 7.34
CA MET A 156 -5.97 5.53 7.25
C MET A 156 -7.45 5.89 7.43
N GLU A 157 -7.75 7.05 8.02
CA GLU A 157 -9.14 7.48 8.25
C GLU A 157 -9.88 7.95 6.98
N GLY A 158 -9.15 8.26 5.90
CA GLY A 158 -9.70 8.83 4.66
C GLY A 158 -10.95 8.13 4.09
N PRO A 159 -10.99 6.78 4.00
CA PRO A 159 -12.16 6.03 3.55
C PRO A 159 -13.43 6.38 4.35
N SER A 160 -13.36 6.35 5.69
CA SER A 160 -14.52 6.62 6.56
C SER A 160 -15.11 8.00 6.30
N PHE A 161 -14.25 9.02 6.18
CA PHE A 161 -14.67 10.38 5.84
C PHE A 161 -15.38 10.46 4.49
N MET A 162 -14.79 9.86 3.44
CA MET A 162 -15.36 9.88 2.09
C MET A 162 -16.72 9.19 2.02
N ALA A 163 -16.86 8.04 2.69
CA ALA A 163 -18.12 7.32 2.71
C ALA A 163 -19.23 8.09 3.44
N ARG A 164 -18.92 8.74 4.57
CA ARG A 164 -19.88 9.58 5.30
C ARG A 164 -20.31 10.80 4.47
N ALA A 165 -19.35 11.44 3.80
CA ALA A 165 -19.63 12.56 2.91
C ALA A 165 -20.51 12.12 1.73
N ALA A 166 -20.27 10.95 1.16
CA ALA A 166 -21.12 10.38 0.12
C ALA A 166 -22.52 10.07 0.66
N ALA A 167 -22.65 9.50 1.86
CA ALA A 167 -23.94 9.18 2.48
C ALA A 167 -24.81 10.43 2.67
N LYS A 168 -24.21 11.59 2.99
CA LYS A 168 -24.91 12.88 3.05
C LYS A 168 -25.42 13.37 1.70
N GLN A 169 -24.72 13.06 0.61
CA GLN A 169 -25.05 13.54 -0.74
C GLN A 169 -26.07 12.65 -1.46
N ARG A 170 -26.22 11.38 -1.05
CA ARG A 170 -27.13 10.44 -1.70
C ARG A 170 -28.58 10.78 -1.40
N SER A 171 -29.39 10.83 -2.46
CA SER A 171 -30.85 10.98 -2.38
C SER A 171 -31.58 9.64 -2.22
N ALA A 172 -30.97 8.53 -2.69
CA ALA A 172 -31.56 7.20 -2.63
C ALA A 172 -30.49 6.10 -2.44
N GLY A 173 -30.88 5.04 -1.71
CA GLY A 173 -30.01 3.94 -1.34
C GLY A 173 -29.04 4.30 -0.21
N LYS A 174 -28.46 3.28 0.42
CA LYS A 174 -27.48 3.43 1.50
C LYS A 174 -26.08 3.61 0.93
N VAL A 175 -25.15 4.10 1.75
CA VAL A 175 -23.70 3.91 1.52
C VAL A 175 -23.23 2.77 2.39
N VAL A 176 -22.54 1.80 1.79
CA VAL A 176 -21.94 0.66 2.49
C VAL A 176 -20.47 0.54 2.16
N ILE A 177 -19.69 0.10 3.15
CA ILE A 177 -18.30 -0.30 2.99
C ILE A 177 -18.24 -1.82 3.03
N HIS A 178 -17.67 -2.43 2.00
CA HIS A 178 -17.24 -3.82 2.09
C HIS A 178 -15.74 -3.83 2.38
N PRO A 179 -15.29 -4.37 3.53
CA PRO A 179 -13.90 -4.71 3.68
C PRO A 179 -13.56 -5.83 2.69
N ILE A 180 -12.45 -5.67 1.98
CA ILE A 180 -11.91 -6.67 1.06
C ILE A 180 -10.54 -7.11 1.57
N PHE A 181 -10.28 -8.40 1.44
CA PHE A 181 -9.12 -9.01 2.05
C PHE A 181 -8.42 -9.85 1.00
N ILE A 182 -7.22 -9.41 0.64
CA ILE A 182 -6.40 -10.04 -0.37
C ILE A 182 -5.32 -10.84 0.36
N ARG A 183 -5.39 -12.16 0.22
CA ARG A 183 -4.39 -13.09 0.75
C ARG A 183 -3.72 -13.82 -0.40
N TYR A 184 -2.41 -13.96 -0.33
CA TYR A 184 -1.63 -14.70 -1.31
C TYR A 184 -1.12 -16.00 -0.69
N PHE A 185 -1.06 -17.05 -1.49
CA PHE A 185 -0.56 -18.36 -1.10
C PHE A 185 0.51 -18.76 -2.10
N PHE A 186 1.71 -19.06 -1.62
CA PHE A 186 2.78 -19.54 -2.48
C PHE A 186 2.70 -21.07 -2.57
N GLU A 187 2.49 -21.59 -3.77
CA GLU A 187 2.23 -23.02 -4.02
C GLU A 187 3.40 -23.71 -4.72
N GLY A 188 4.56 -23.05 -4.76
CA GLY A 188 5.79 -23.58 -5.34
C GLY A 188 6.74 -24.21 -4.33
N ASP A 189 7.90 -24.62 -4.82
CA ASP A 189 9.04 -25.02 -4.00
C ASP A 189 9.72 -23.76 -3.45
N LEU A 190 9.55 -23.52 -2.14
CA LEU A 190 10.03 -22.31 -1.48
C LEU A 190 11.55 -22.18 -1.58
N GLU A 191 12.28 -23.19 -1.14
CA GLU A 191 13.74 -23.18 -1.10
C GLU A 191 14.32 -22.97 -2.50
N LYS A 192 13.83 -23.73 -3.49
CA LYS A 192 14.28 -23.59 -4.87
C LYS A 192 14.02 -22.18 -5.43
N SER A 193 12.94 -21.53 -4.99
CA SER A 193 12.55 -20.21 -5.48
C SER A 193 13.35 -19.08 -4.84
N VAL A 194 13.76 -19.24 -3.57
CA VAL A 194 14.35 -18.14 -2.81
C VAL A 194 15.85 -18.28 -2.56
N ILE A 195 16.42 -19.49 -2.55
CA ILE A 195 17.86 -19.71 -2.34
C ILE A 195 18.72 -18.88 -3.31
N PRO A 196 18.44 -18.84 -4.63
CA PRO A 196 19.23 -18.01 -5.55
C PRO A 196 19.18 -16.52 -5.18
N VAL A 197 18.03 -16.02 -4.71
CA VAL A 197 17.87 -14.62 -4.29
C VAL A 197 18.68 -14.33 -3.02
N VAL A 198 18.62 -15.24 -2.05
CA VAL A 198 19.39 -15.13 -0.80
C VAL A 198 20.89 -15.14 -1.10
N GLU A 199 21.38 -16.01 -1.97
CA GLU A 199 22.79 -16.05 -2.38
C GLU A 199 23.23 -14.78 -3.12
N GLU A 200 22.37 -14.23 -3.98
CA GLU A 200 22.61 -12.94 -4.65
C GLU A 200 22.70 -11.79 -3.62
N ILE A 201 21.83 -11.79 -2.61
CA ILE A 201 21.86 -10.80 -1.51
C ILE A 201 23.15 -10.95 -0.67
N GLU A 202 23.50 -12.17 -0.27
CA GLU A 202 24.73 -12.46 0.49
C GLU A 202 25.97 -11.99 -0.26
N LYS A 203 26.05 -12.29 -1.57
CA LYS A 203 27.14 -11.81 -2.42
C LYS A 203 27.18 -10.27 -2.49
N ARG A 204 26.02 -9.61 -2.54
CA ARG A 204 25.92 -8.14 -2.53
C ARG A 204 26.36 -7.53 -1.21
N LEU A 205 26.19 -8.25 -0.10
CA LEU A 205 26.75 -7.92 1.21
C LEU A 205 28.25 -8.28 1.35
N SER A 206 28.90 -8.72 0.25
CA SER A 206 30.29 -9.19 0.22
C SER A 206 30.55 -10.45 1.04
N TRP A 207 29.53 -11.27 1.28
CA TRP A 207 29.65 -12.53 2.01
C TRP A 207 29.88 -13.69 1.06
N GLN A 208 30.47 -14.77 1.57
CA GLN A 208 30.36 -16.08 0.94
C GLN A 208 28.95 -16.64 1.18
N PRO A 209 28.43 -17.50 0.29
CA PRO A 209 27.16 -18.17 0.51
C PRO A 209 27.12 -18.87 1.87
N GLN A 210 26.13 -18.56 2.71
CA GLN A 210 26.05 -19.08 4.08
C GLN A 210 25.33 -20.45 4.14
N ILE A 211 25.73 -21.39 3.29
CA ILE A 211 25.05 -22.69 3.10
C ILE A 211 25.05 -23.59 4.35
N GLN A 212 25.91 -23.29 5.32
CA GLN A 212 25.94 -23.98 6.62
C GLN A 212 24.79 -23.60 7.56
N LEU A 213 24.07 -22.51 7.25
CA LEU A 213 22.94 -22.01 8.04
C LEU A 213 21.61 -22.45 7.40
N SER A 214 20.58 -22.60 8.24
CA SER A 214 19.21 -22.78 7.73
C SER A 214 18.76 -21.54 6.94
N LEU A 215 17.79 -21.69 6.03
CA LEU A 215 17.24 -20.56 5.29
C LEU A 215 16.73 -19.45 6.24
N SER A 216 16.07 -19.82 7.33
CA SER A 216 15.58 -18.86 8.32
C SER A 216 16.71 -18.11 9.02
N ASP A 217 17.79 -18.80 9.42
CA ASP A 217 18.95 -18.15 10.03
C ASP A 217 19.66 -17.20 9.05
N ARG A 218 19.71 -17.56 7.76
CA ARG A 218 20.25 -16.69 6.71
C ARG A 218 19.44 -15.41 6.57
N ILE A 219 18.11 -15.52 6.56
CA ILE A 219 17.19 -14.37 6.47
C ILE A 219 17.38 -13.45 7.68
N LEU A 220 17.39 -14.00 8.90
CA LEU A 220 17.59 -13.21 10.13
C LEU A 220 18.94 -12.50 10.11
N LYS A 221 20.00 -13.22 9.74
CA LYS A 221 21.36 -12.67 9.62
C LYS A 221 21.46 -11.56 8.58
N ILE A 222 20.80 -11.72 7.43
CA ILE A 222 20.71 -10.67 6.39
C ILE A 222 19.96 -9.46 6.92
N GLY A 223 18.80 -9.66 7.57
CA GLY A 223 18.03 -8.58 8.18
C GLY A 223 18.85 -7.76 9.18
N ASP A 224 19.56 -8.44 10.09
CA ASP A 224 20.45 -7.80 11.05
C ASP A 224 21.57 -7.00 10.39
N ALA A 225 22.15 -7.51 9.30
CA ALA A 225 23.17 -6.81 8.55
C ALA A 225 22.62 -5.59 7.81
N LEU A 226 21.47 -5.69 7.16
CA LEU A 226 20.83 -4.59 6.45
C LEU A 226 20.48 -3.44 7.41
N LEU A 227 19.89 -3.77 8.56
CA LEU A 227 19.61 -2.77 9.60
C LEU A 227 20.91 -2.20 10.18
N GLY A 228 21.90 -3.07 10.47
CA GLY A 228 23.21 -2.66 10.99
C GLY A 228 23.95 -1.70 10.06
N LEU A 229 23.87 -1.89 8.74
CA LEU A 229 24.44 -0.96 7.77
C LEU A 229 23.79 0.43 7.84
N LYS A 230 22.47 0.49 8.00
CA LYS A 230 21.76 1.76 8.25
C LYS A 230 22.14 2.36 9.60
N GLU A 231 22.29 1.56 10.64
CA GLU A 231 22.75 2.05 11.94
C GLU A 231 24.18 2.60 11.89
N ILE A 232 25.08 2.02 11.09
CA ILE A 232 26.40 2.59 10.86
C ILE A 232 26.30 3.93 10.11
N GLU A 233 25.44 4.01 9.10
CA GLU A 233 25.21 5.26 8.33
C GLU A 233 24.74 6.42 9.24
N TYR A 234 23.77 6.17 10.12
CA TYR A 234 23.14 7.23 10.93
C TYR A 234 23.73 7.38 12.34
N PHE A 235 24.23 6.29 12.95
CA PHE A 235 24.74 6.28 14.34
C PHE A 235 26.24 5.95 14.46
N GLN A 236 26.94 5.73 13.34
CA GLN A 236 28.36 5.31 13.29
C GLN A 236 28.66 3.91 13.88
N LYS A 237 27.64 3.22 14.40
CA LYS A 237 27.76 1.85 14.94
C LYS A 237 26.40 1.14 14.97
N PRO A 238 26.37 -0.20 14.90
CA PRO A 238 25.17 -0.97 15.20
C PRO A 238 24.63 -0.67 16.60
N GLN A 239 23.31 -0.70 16.76
CA GLN A 239 22.66 -0.42 18.04
C GLN A 239 22.38 -1.73 18.81
N PRO A 240 22.42 -1.70 20.16
CA PRO A 240 22.06 -2.85 20.97
C PRO A 240 20.53 -3.05 21.01
N GLY A 241 20.10 -4.23 21.45
CA GLY A 241 18.68 -4.56 21.64
C GLY A 241 18.16 -5.54 20.59
N THR A 242 16.89 -5.88 20.72
CA THR A 242 16.19 -6.72 19.74
C THR A 242 16.04 -6.00 18.40
N PHE A 243 15.85 -6.76 17.33
CA PHE A 243 15.64 -6.19 15.99
C PHE A 243 14.49 -5.16 15.96
N ARG A 244 13.38 -5.45 16.66
CA ARG A 244 12.24 -4.53 16.79
C ARG A 244 12.59 -3.23 17.52
N GLU A 245 13.30 -3.31 18.64
CA GLU A 245 13.72 -2.11 19.40
C GLU A 245 14.66 -1.24 18.56
N ARG A 246 15.60 -1.87 17.84
CA ARG A 246 16.52 -1.21 16.93
C ARG A 246 15.81 -0.50 15.78
N LEU A 247 14.82 -1.16 15.15
CA LEU A 247 13.97 -0.54 14.12
C LEU A 247 13.24 0.69 14.66
N GLN A 248 12.54 0.56 15.80
CA GLN A 248 11.80 1.65 16.39
C GLN A 248 12.71 2.82 16.79
N PHE A 249 13.91 2.52 17.30
CA PHE A 249 14.91 3.53 17.63
C PHE A 249 15.38 4.29 16.39
N MET A 250 15.68 3.57 15.30
CA MET A 250 16.03 4.19 14.01
C MET A 250 14.90 5.07 13.47
N GLU A 251 13.66 4.58 13.44
CA GLU A 251 12.51 5.36 12.96
C GLU A 251 12.34 6.67 13.75
N ASN A 252 12.43 6.60 15.09
CA ASN A 252 12.31 7.77 15.95
C ASN A 252 13.47 8.75 15.77
N HIS A 253 14.70 8.25 15.60
CA HIS A 253 15.87 9.08 15.36
C HIS A 253 15.75 9.88 14.07
N LEU A 254 15.22 9.26 13.01
CA LEU A 254 15.02 9.91 11.72
C LEU A 254 13.85 10.91 11.76
N LEU A 255 12.76 10.59 12.46
CA LEU A 255 11.56 11.42 12.48
C LEU A 255 11.66 12.62 13.43
N ALA A 256 12.16 12.45 14.65
CA ALA A 256 12.05 13.49 15.69
C ALA A 256 12.69 14.85 15.30
N PRO A 257 13.92 14.89 14.74
CA PRO A 257 14.51 16.16 14.31
C PRO A 257 13.72 16.84 13.19
N LEU A 258 13.13 16.04 12.29
CA LEU A 258 12.30 16.56 11.21
C LEU A 258 10.96 17.08 11.74
N GLU A 259 10.42 16.46 12.78
CA GLU A 259 9.18 16.91 13.43
C GLU A 259 9.36 18.23 14.17
N ASP A 260 10.49 18.41 14.84
CA ASP A 260 10.88 19.68 15.46
C ASP A 260 11.00 20.78 14.41
N GLN A 261 11.65 20.47 13.29
CA GLN A 261 11.88 21.43 12.20
C GLN A 261 10.61 21.78 11.42
N TRP A 262 9.78 20.79 11.05
CA TRP A 262 8.72 20.94 10.05
C TRP A 262 7.31 20.90 10.63
N SER A 263 7.14 20.45 11.88
CA SER A 263 5.81 20.23 12.46
C SER A 263 5.66 20.73 13.90
N ALA A 264 6.48 21.70 14.30
CA ALA A 264 6.45 22.33 15.63
C ALA A 264 6.56 21.33 16.78
N GLY A 265 7.40 20.30 16.64
CA GLY A 265 7.66 19.30 17.69
C GLY A 265 6.49 18.36 17.96
N ARG A 266 5.61 18.15 16.98
CA ARG A 266 4.51 17.19 17.09
C ARG A 266 4.99 15.79 16.79
N HIS A 267 5.05 14.96 17.83
CA HIS A 267 5.46 13.55 17.77
C HIS A 267 4.27 12.57 17.91
N ASP A 268 3.02 13.07 17.90
CA ASP A 268 1.81 12.27 18.07
C ASP A 268 1.47 11.39 16.85
N GLY A 269 0.73 10.31 17.07
CA GLY A 269 0.21 9.40 16.04
C GLY A 269 1.15 8.24 15.68
N ASP A 270 0.67 7.34 14.82
CA ASP A 270 1.50 6.26 14.30
C ASP A 270 2.56 6.76 13.29
N VAL A 271 3.51 5.89 12.95
CA VAL A 271 4.62 6.20 12.05
C VAL A 271 4.14 6.76 10.71
N MET A 272 3.08 6.21 10.13
CA MET A 272 2.56 6.66 8.84
C MET A 272 1.84 8.01 8.93
N ALA A 273 1.17 8.31 10.04
CA ALA A 273 0.62 9.62 10.32
C ALA A 273 1.72 10.68 10.43
N ARG A 274 2.83 10.35 11.12
CA ARG A 274 4.03 11.21 11.24
C ARG A 274 4.69 11.46 9.88
N VAL A 275 4.94 10.41 9.10
CA VAL A 275 5.45 10.47 7.72
C VAL A 275 4.58 11.38 6.84
N LYS A 276 3.25 11.22 6.90
CA LYS A 276 2.32 12.04 6.12
C LYS A 276 2.39 13.51 6.51
N ARG A 277 2.43 13.82 7.81
CA ARG A 277 2.53 15.19 8.34
C ARG A 277 3.78 15.88 7.80
N LEU A 278 4.93 15.22 7.87
CA LEU A 278 6.20 15.77 7.39
C LEU A 278 6.20 16.00 5.87
N ARG A 279 5.71 15.03 5.08
CA ARG A 279 5.57 15.20 3.62
C ARG A 279 4.71 16.41 3.27
N SER A 280 3.59 16.61 3.97
CA SER A 280 2.71 17.76 3.76
C SER A 280 3.30 19.10 4.19
N ALA A 281 4.27 19.11 5.10
CA ALA A 281 5.00 20.31 5.47
C ALA A 281 6.15 20.63 4.50
N ILE A 282 6.87 19.61 4.02
CA ILE A 282 8.11 19.79 3.24
C ILE A 282 7.83 20.04 1.76
N LEU A 283 6.89 19.31 1.14
CA LEU A 283 6.74 19.27 -0.32
C LEU A 283 6.12 20.49 -0.99
N PRO A 284 5.12 21.18 -0.40
CA PRO A 284 4.42 22.24 -1.12
C PRO A 284 5.33 23.34 -1.69
N ASP A 285 6.34 23.81 -0.94
CA ASP A 285 7.23 24.87 -1.44
C ASP A 285 8.23 24.35 -2.49
N MET A 286 8.61 23.06 -2.43
CA MET A 286 9.45 22.43 -3.44
C MET A 286 8.73 22.40 -4.79
N VAL A 287 7.47 21.96 -4.79
CA VAL A 287 6.62 21.89 -5.98
C VAL A 287 6.31 23.29 -6.51
N ALA A 288 6.09 24.26 -5.63
CA ALA A 288 5.82 25.64 -6.02
C ALA A 288 7.06 26.40 -6.52
N GLY A 289 8.27 25.82 -6.43
CA GLY A 289 9.51 26.48 -6.83
C GLY A 289 9.86 27.70 -5.97
N LYS A 290 9.41 27.74 -4.71
CA LYS A 290 9.55 28.90 -3.81
C LYS A 290 10.78 28.84 -2.91
N ILE A 291 11.75 28.00 -3.24
CA ILE A 291 12.91 27.69 -2.38
C ILE A 291 14.22 27.83 -3.15
N THR A 292 15.30 28.09 -2.43
CA THR A 292 16.64 28.11 -3.02
C THR A 292 17.11 26.69 -3.37
N GLU A 293 18.15 26.56 -4.20
CA GLU A 293 18.71 25.25 -4.56
C GLU A 293 19.32 24.53 -3.35
N SER A 294 19.94 25.28 -2.43
CA SER A 294 20.48 24.73 -1.17
C SER A 294 19.36 24.18 -0.27
N ASP A 295 18.24 24.91 -0.16
CA ASP A 295 17.08 24.44 0.58
C ASP A 295 16.44 23.22 -0.08
N ARG A 296 16.39 23.19 -1.41
CA ARG A 296 15.89 22.06 -2.20
C ARG A 296 16.72 20.80 -1.93
N ALA A 297 18.04 20.89 -1.96
CA ALA A 297 18.92 19.76 -1.64
C ALA A 297 18.70 19.25 -0.20
N THR A 298 18.56 20.17 0.76
CA THR A 298 18.27 19.83 2.16
C THR A 298 16.93 19.11 2.31
N ARG A 299 15.86 19.65 1.71
CA ARG A 299 14.53 19.02 1.75
C ARG A 299 14.51 17.65 1.06
N TRP A 300 15.28 17.46 -0.02
CA TRP A 300 15.44 16.14 -0.63
C TRP A 300 16.09 15.13 0.30
N ARG A 301 17.08 15.55 1.10
CA ARG A 301 17.67 14.69 2.13
C ARG A 301 16.64 14.31 3.19
N ASN A 302 15.88 15.29 3.70
CA ASN A 302 14.80 15.02 4.67
C ASN A 302 13.75 14.05 4.10
N LEU A 303 13.39 14.19 2.82
CA LEU A 303 12.46 13.28 2.15
C LEU A 303 13.03 11.87 1.95
N ALA A 304 14.35 11.74 1.80
CA ALA A 304 15.01 10.43 1.76
C ALA A 304 15.01 9.75 3.13
N ASP A 305 15.14 10.50 4.23
CA ASP A 305 15.02 9.95 5.59
C ASP A 305 13.58 9.51 5.90
N ILE A 306 12.58 10.34 5.53
CA ILE A 306 11.15 9.97 5.58
C ILE A 306 10.87 8.75 4.67
N TYR A 307 11.58 8.72 3.53
CA TYR A 307 11.86 7.56 2.67
C TYR A 307 12.02 6.25 3.44
N LEU A 308 13.19 6.21 4.06
CA LEU A 308 13.71 5.10 4.82
C LEU A 308 12.78 4.70 5.95
N VAL A 309 12.21 5.67 6.69
CA VAL A 309 11.26 5.37 7.77
C VAL A 309 10.05 4.60 7.26
N GLN A 310 9.50 4.95 6.08
CA GLN A 310 8.39 4.21 5.50
C GLN A 310 8.80 2.76 5.13
N GLN A 311 10.03 2.55 4.65
CA GLN A 311 10.55 1.21 4.36
C GLN A 311 10.71 0.39 5.65
N LEU A 312 11.32 0.98 6.69
CA LEU A 312 11.52 0.35 8.00
C LEU A 312 10.19 -0.03 8.66
N HIS A 313 9.18 0.84 8.56
CA HIS A 313 7.84 0.60 9.10
C HIS A 313 7.17 -0.65 8.52
N CYS A 314 7.57 -1.04 7.32
CA CYS A 314 7.05 -2.23 6.68
C CYS A 314 7.66 -3.55 7.20
N TYR A 315 8.63 -3.50 8.11
CA TYR A 315 9.20 -4.68 8.79
C TYR A 315 8.60 -4.82 10.20
N PRO A 316 7.67 -5.77 10.43
CA PRO A 316 7.06 -5.95 11.75
C PRO A 316 8.00 -6.43 12.88
N GLY A 317 9.21 -6.86 12.51
CA GLY A 317 10.28 -7.31 13.41
C GLY A 317 10.20 -8.78 13.84
N ASP A 318 9.01 -9.34 13.99
CA ASP A 318 8.76 -10.75 14.37
C ASP A 318 8.06 -11.54 13.23
N TYR A 319 8.06 -11.00 12.01
CA TYR A 319 7.23 -11.52 10.93
C TYR A 319 7.64 -12.95 10.55
N VAL A 320 8.94 -13.19 10.45
CA VAL A 320 9.52 -14.49 10.07
C VAL A 320 9.60 -15.50 11.22
N ASP A 321 9.30 -15.08 12.46
CA ASP A 321 9.29 -15.98 13.63
C ASP A 321 8.21 -17.06 13.51
N GLN A 322 7.14 -16.77 12.75
CA GLN A 322 6.18 -17.78 12.33
C GLN A 322 6.50 -18.19 10.89
N HIS A 323 7.05 -19.39 10.73
CA HIS A 323 7.55 -19.90 9.46
C HIS A 323 6.40 -20.31 8.53
N SER A 324 5.91 -19.38 7.71
CA SER A 324 5.10 -19.69 6.53
C SER A 324 5.89 -19.41 5.24
N PRO A 325 5.62 -20.14 4.14
CA PRO A 325 6.25 -19.87 2.86
C PRO A 325 6.07 -18.42 2.41
N GLU A 326 4.88 -17.84 2.63
CA GLU A 326 4.54 -16.47 2.26
C GLU A 326 5.40 -15.46 3.02
N ARG A 327 5.54 -15.61 4.34
CA ARG A 327 6.30 -14.66 5.15
C ARG A 327 7.78 -14.65 4.83
N ILE A 328 8.34 -15.84 4.56
CA ILE A 328 9.72 -16.00 4.10
C ILE A 328 9.90 -15.32 2.73
N LEU A 329 9.02 -15.64 1.79
CA LEU A 329 9.05 -15.08 0.43
C LEU A 329 8.95 -13.55 0.45
N GLU A 330 7.97 -13.01 1.17
CA GLU A 330 7.71 -11.57 1.30
C GLU A 330 8.87 -10.82 1.95
N THR A 331 9.53 -11.43 2.94
CA THR A 331 10.71 -10.84 3.58
C THR A 331 11.89 -10.78 2.62
N ILE A 332 12.13 -11.85 1.85
CA ILE A 332 13.21 -11.90 0.86
C ILE A 332 12.94 -10.94 -0.30
N GLU A 333 11.69 -10.89 -0.80
CA GLU A 333 11.28 -9.91 -1.81
C GLU A 333 11.54 -8.48 -1.34
N ARG A 334 11.31 -8.19 -0.04
CA ARG A 334 11.61 -6.87 0.52
C ARG A 334 13.11 -6.57 0.54
N TYR A 335 13.92 -7.53 0.99
CA TYR A 335 15.37 -7.36 0.99
C TYR A 335 15.90 -7.12 -0.44
N GLU A 336 15.38 -7.87 -1.43
CA GLU A 336 15.72 -7.66 -2.84
C GLU A 336 15.29 -6.27 -3.32
N GLU A 337 14.08 -5.83 -2.97
CA GLU A 337 13.52 -4.52 -3.33
C GLU A 337 14.32 -3.37 -2.70
N ASP A 338 14.66 -3.45 -1.42
CA ASP A 338 15.44 -2.42 -0.73
C ASP A 338 16.87 -2.31 -1.26
N LEU A 339 17.43 -3.43 -1.76
CA LEU A 339 18.75 -3.45 -2.35
C LEU A 339 18.74 -3.01 -3.83
N THR A 340 17.75 -3.42 -4.60
CA THR A 340 17.80 -3.34 -6.08
C THR A 340 16.70 -2.47 -6.70
N ASP A 341 15.82 -1.91 -5.89
CA ASP A 341 14.58 -1.22 -6.29
C ASP A 341 13.57 -2.12 -7.03
N VAL A 342 13.80 -3.43 -7.12
CA VAL A 342 12.96 -4.42 -7.81
C VAL A 342 12.88 -5.70 -6.97
N ALA A 343 11.72 -6.36 -6.97
CA ALA A 343 11.60 -7.74 -6.49
C ALA A 343 11.21 -8.65 -7.65
N ARG A 344 11.87 -9.80 -7.77
CA ARG A 344 11.56 -10.76 -8.84
C ARG A 344 10.21 -11.43 -8.61
N ALA A 345 9.55 -11.81 -9.70
CA ALA A 345 8.31 -12.55 -9.63
C ALA A 345 8.58 -14.02 -9.25
N HIS A 346 7.84 -14.53 -8.27
CA HIS A 346 7.88 -15.93 -7.86
C HIS A 346 6.59 -16.65 -8.24
N PHE A 347 6.68 -17.86 -8.80
CA PHE A 347 5.54 -18.62 -9.31
C PHE A 347 5.58 -20.07 -8.78
N PRO A 348 4.42 -20.71 -8.53
CA PRO A 348 3.06 -20.18 -8.60
C PRO A 348 2.59 -19.50 -7.31
N ILE A 349 1.89 -18.39 -7.45
CA ILE A 349 1.15 -17.72 -6.37
C ILE A 349 -0.35 -17.79 -6.68
N ARG A 350 -1.17 -18.21 -5.73
CA ARG A 350 -2.63 -18.09 -5.80
C ARG A 350 -3.09 -16.93 -4.93
N ALA A 351 -4.00 -16.10 -5.42
CA ALA A 351 -4.61 -15.01 -4.67
C ALA A 351 -6.05 -15.37 -4.27
N VAL A 352 -6.46 -15.03 -3.05
CA VAL A 352 -7.83 -15.17 -2.56
C VAL A 352 -8.32 -13.78 -2.15
N ILE A 353 -9.41 -13.34 -2.76
CA ILE A 353 -10.09 -12.08 -2.47
C ILE A 353 -11.35 -12.39 -1.66
N THR A 354 -11.31 -12.09 -0.37
CA THR A 354 -12.46 -12.28 0.53
C THR A 354 -13.22 -10.97 0.69
N VAL A 355 -14.52 -11.00 0.40
CA VAL A 355 -15.45 -9.89 0.58
C VAL A 355 -16.16 -10.04 1.92
N GLY A 356 -15.94 -9.09 2.82
CA GLY A 356 -16.62 -9.03 4.11
C GLY A 356 -18.05 -8.50 4.01
N ASP A 357 -18.79 -8.63 5.12
CA ASP A 357 -20.16 -8.13 5.21
C ASP A 357 -20.22 -6.60 5.04
N PRO A 358 -21.28 -6.07 4.42
CA PRO A 358 -21.44 -4.64 4.26
C PRO A 358 -21.54 -3.95 5.62
N ILE A 359 -20.78 -2.87 5.77
CA ILE A 359 -20.84 -1.95 6.90
C ILE A 359 -21.63 -0.73 6.42
N GLU A 360 -22.84 -0.55 6.93
CA GLU A 360 -23.64 0.64 6.64
C GLU A 360 -23.00 1.89 7.25
N VAL A 361 -22.87 2.94 6.43
CA VAL A 361 -22.24 4.20 6.82
C VAL A 361 -23.29 5.24 7.15
N SER A 362 -23.36 5.63 8.42
CA SER A 362 -24.16 6.78 8.84
C SER A 362 -23.59 8.09 8.32
N ALA A 363 -24.47 9.00 7.90
CA ALA A 363 -24.13 10.37 7.52
C ALA A 363 -23.46 11.18 8.66
N THR A 364 -23.63 10.79 9.93
CA THR A 364 -23.05 11.47 11.09
C THR A 364 -21.90 10.68 11.70
N ARG A 365 -20.78 11.35 12.02
CA ARG A 365 -19.67 10.76 12.78
C ARG A 365 -20.05 10.72 14.26
N ASP A 366 -19.93 9.55 14.87
CA ASP A 366 -19.94 9.43 16.32
C ASP A 366 -18.63 10.01 16.87
N ARG A 367 -18.74 11.06 17.69
CA ARG A 367 -17.59 11.77 18.27
C ARG A 367 -17.22 11.25 19.67
N SER A 368 -17.94 10.25 20.18
CA SER A 368 -17.63 9.64 21.47
C SER A 368 -16.37 8.75 21.45
N GLN A 369 -15.92 8.35 20.25
CA GLN A 369 -14.74 7.51 20.06
C GLN A 369 -13.59 8.28 19.39
N GLU A 370 -12.37 8.03 19.87
CA GLU A 370 -11.15 8.67 19.37
C GLU A 370 -10.83 8.25 17.93
N VAL A 371 -10.97 6.95 17.63
CA VAL A 371 -10.81 6.37 16.29
C VAL A 371 -12.18 6.17 15.64
N ASP A 372 -12.32 6.44 14.33
CA ASP A 372 -13.60 6.21 13.64
C ASP A 372 -14.02 4.73 13.75
N PRO A 373 -15.20 4.43 14.33
CA PRO A 373 -15.70 3.06 14.49
C PRO A 373 -15.73 2.25 13.19
N ILE A 374 -15.94 2.92 12.04
CA ILE A 374 -15.97 2.29 10.73
C ILE A 374 -14.57 1.77 10.35
N THR A 375 -13.53 2.56 10.62
CA THR A 375 -12.15 2.18 10.34
C THR A 375 -11.75 0.96 11.18
N MET A 376 -12.09 0.97 12.47
CA MET A 376 -11.87 -0.18 13.36
C MET A 376 -12.65 -1.41 12.91
N LEU A 377 -13.91 -1.25 12.52
CA LEU A 377 -14.75 -2.37 12.07
C LEU A 377 -14.18 -3.01 10.80
N CYS A 378 -13.69 -2.21 9.85
CA CYS A 378 -13.03 -2.69 8.64
C CYS A 378 -11.80 -3.55 8.98
N ALA A 379 -10.94 -3.08 9.89
CA ALA A 379 -9.75 -3.83 10.31
C ALA A 379 -10.11 -5.09 11.12
N SER A 380 -11.13 -5.02 11.98
CA SER A 380 -11.52 -6.14 12.85
C SER A 380 -12.11 -7.34 12.10
N LYS A 381 -12.79 -7.09 10.97
CA LYS A 381 -13.36 -8.16 10.13
C LYS A 381 -12.28 -9.03 9.44
N TRP A 382 -11.02 -8.62 9.47
CA TRP A 382 -9.87 -9.41 9.02
C TRP A 382 -9.65 -10.66 9.86
N LYS A 383 -9.85 -10.59 11.19
CA LYS A 383 -9.53 -11.71 12.11
C LYS A 383 -10.34 -12.99 11.85
N PHE A 384 -11.31 -12.94 10.94
CA PHE A 384 -12.20 -14.03 10.57
C PHE A 384 -12.02 -14.51 9.11
N CYS A 385 -10.99 -14.02 8.40
CA CYS A 385 -10.62 -14.40 7.04
C CYS A 385 -9.19 -14.96 7.03
#